data_AF-A0AA51L5F9-F1
#
_entry.id   AF-A0AA51L5F9-F1
#
_cell.length_a   1.000
_cell.length_b   1.000
_cell.length_c   1.000
_cell.angle_alpha   90.00
_cell.angle_beta   90.00
_cell.angle_gamma   90.00
#
_symmetry.space_group_name_H-M   'P 1'
#
loop_
_entity.id
_entity.type
_entity.pdbx_description
1 polymer ?
#
loop_
_entity_poly.entity_id
_entity_poly.type
_entity_poly.pdbx_seq_one_letter_code
_entity_poly.pdbx_strand_id
1 'polypeptide(L)'
;MNESYFYLKLETHQLHMSYKNEKRRVRVLLPKNYDKDESEHYPVVYMHDGQNVFYSSESFSGYSWKVIPAIKQKPDLPRMIVVGIDNGGQDRIDEYTPWKITESPLPEDIELGGRGAEFAEFVMTAVKPFIDKQYRTKSDKVHTAMIGSSLGGNIWPLWGLNIKTKLVV
;
A
#
# COMPACT_ATOMS: atom_id res chain seq x y z
N MET A 1 -22.41 20.73 15.35
CA MET A 1 -22.41 19.90 14.12
C MET A 1 -21.35 18.83 14.28
N ASN A 2 -21.70 17.55 14.15
CA ASN A 2 -20.80 16.44 14.43
C ASN A 2 -19.86 16.24 13.22
N GLU A 3 -18.60 16.65 13.34
CA GLU A 3 -17.57 16.52 12.29
C GLU A 3 -17.41 15.05 11.81
N SER A 4 -17.78 14.09 12.65
CA SER A 4 -17.68 12.65 12.40
C SER A 4 -18.62 12.10 11.32
N TYR A 5 -19.58 12.87 10.80
CA TYR A 5 -20.54 12.34 9.82
C TYR A 5 -20.01 12.29 8.39
N PHE A 6 -18.99 13.08 8.04
CA PHE A 6 -18.59 13.27 6.64
C PHE A 6 -17.15 12.89 6.29
N TYR A 7 -16.28 12.63 7.27
CA TYR A 7 -14.87 12.38 7.00
C TYR A 7 -14.40 11.01 7.47
N LEU A 8 -13.79 10.25 6.55
CA LEU A 8 -12.96 9.11 6.89
C LEU A 8 -11.60 9.67 7.34
N LYS A 9 -11.08 9.20 8.46
CA LYS A 9 -9.80 9.68 9.01
C LYS A 9 -8.66 9.11 8.17
N LEU A 10 -7.78 9.99 7.67
CA LEU A 10 -6.56 9.61 6.96
C LEU A 10 -5.37 9.93 7.83
N GLU A 11 -4.59 8.92 8.17
CA GLU A 11 -3.34 9.04 8.93
C GLU A 11 -2.14 8.79 8.01
N THR A 12 -0.97 9.31 8.37
CA THR A 12 0.26 9.17 7.58
C THR A 12 1.44 8.84 8.47
N HIS A 13 2.27 7.90 8.02
CA HIS A 13 3.44 7.38 8.71
C HIS A 13 4.64 7.37 7.78
N GLN A 14 5.84 7.41 8.36
CA GLN A 14 7.11 7.31 7.64
C GLN A 14 7.84 6.07 8.12
N LEU A 15 7.87 5.01 7.31
CA LEU A 15 8.47 3.73 7.68
C LEU A 15 9.85 3.58 7.03
N HIS A 16 10.82 3.14 7.81
CA HIS A 16 12.18 2.93 7.32
C HIS A 16 12.24 1.72 6.37
N MET A 17 12.95 1.88 5.26
CA MET A 17 13.15 0.81 4.28
C MET A 17 14.42 0.04 4.63
N SER A 18 14.36 -1.27 4.81
CA SER A 18 15.52 -2.06 5.25
C SER A 18 16.67 -2.08 4.23
N TYR A 19 16.35 -1.98 2.95
CA TYR A 19 17.29 -2.11 1.83
C TYR A 19 17.75 -0.75 1.26
N LYS A 20 17.26 0.35 1.83
CA LYS A 20 17.61 1.72 1.43
C LYS A 20 17.55 2.61 2.67
N ASN A 21 18.58 3.40 2.96
CA ASN A 21 18.60 4.25 4.16
C ASN A 21 17.67 5.48 4.05
N GLU A 22 16.40 5.23 3.79
CA GLU A 22 15.34 6.17 3.49
C GLU A 22 14.06 5.76 4.21
N LYS A 23 13.04 6.62 4.13
CA LYS A 23 11.71 6.34 4.66
C LYS A 23 10.69 6.38 3.55
N ARG A 24 9.71 5.47 3.60
CA ARG A 24 8.54 5.51 2.73
C ARG A 24 7.32 6.01 3.48
N ARG A 25 6.61 6.95 2.86
CA ARG A 25 5.30 7.40 3.33
C ARG A 25 4.26 6.30 3.14
N VAL A 26 3.60 5.94 4.23
CA VAL A 26 2.46 5.00 4.28
C VAL A 26 1.25 5.74 4.82
N ARG A 27 0.13 5.65 4.11
CA ARG A 27 -1.11 6.37 4.39
C ARG A 27 -2.18 5.38 4.81
N VAL A 28 -2.95 5.69 5.84
CA VAL A 28 -3.93 4.76 6.42
C VAL A 28 -5.28 5.46 6.49
N LEU A 29 -6.21 5.03 5.65
CA LEU A 29 -7.60 5.48 5.67
C LEU A 29 -8.40 4.53 6.56
N LEU A 30 -8.95 5.07 7.64
CA LEU A 30 -9.72 4.32 8.62
C LEU A 30 -11.20 4.28 8.24
N PRO A 31 -11.89 3.15 8.52
CA PRO A 31 -13.32 3.04 8.28
C PRO A 31 -14.11 3.99 9.18
N LYS A 32 -15.35 4.27 8.79
CA LYS A 32 -16.28 5.06 9.61
C LYS A 32 -16.45 4.42 10.98
N ASN A 33 -16.46 5.27 12.02
CA ASN A 33 -16.60 4.91 13.43
C ASN A 33 -15.48 4.03 13.98
N TYR A 34 -14.30 3.98 13.35
CA TYR A 34 -13.15 3.21 13.85
C TYR A 34 -12.92 3.47 15.35
N ASP A 35 -12.82 4.73 15.78
CA ASP A 35 -12.55 5.09 17.18
C ASP A 35 -13.70 4.77 18.16
N LYS A 36 -14.92 4.51 17.66
CA LYS A 36 -16.09 4.18 18.50
C LYS A 36 -16.31 2.68 18.64
N ASP A 37 -15.93 1.93 17.62
CA ASP A 37 -16.13 0.48 17.55
C ASP A 37 -14.87 -0.24 18.05
N GLU A 38 -14.60 -0.14 19.35
CA GLU A 38 -13.34 -0.59 19.96
C GLU A 38 -13.08 -2.10 19.85
N SER A 39 -14.14 -2.91 19.78
CA SER A 39 -14.05 -4.37 19.64
C SER A 39 -13.87 -4.85 18.20
N GLU A 40 -14.13 -3.98 17.22
CA GLU A 40 -14.14 -4.37 15.80
C GLU A 40 -12.73 -4.41 15.20
N HIS A 41 -12.51 -5.44 14.37
CA HIS A 41 -11.29 -5.62 13.59
C HIS A 41 -11.63 -5.66 12.11
N TYR A 42 -10.78 -5.07 11.27
CA TYR A 42 -11.11 -4.77 9.88
C TYR A 42 -10.19 -5.51 8.90
N PRO A 43 -10.71 -6.00 7.76
CA PRO A 43 -9.86 -6.39 6.64
C PRO A 43 -9.05 -5.19 6.14
N VAL A 44 -7.90 -5.49 5.52
CA VAL A 44 -6.94 -4.47 5.07
C VAL A 44 -6.69 -4.59 3.58
N VAL A 45 -6.82 -3.47 2.87
CA VAL A 45 -6.50 -3.36 1.44
C VAL A 45 -5.25 -2.50 1.29
N TYR A 46 -4.15 -3.10 0.86
CA TYR A 46 -2.91 -2.41 0.55
C TYR A 46 -2.90 -1.97 -0.91
N MET A 47 -2.61 -0.70 -1.16
CA MET A 47 -2.60 -0.10 -2.48
C MET A 47 -1.25 0.52 -2.79
N HIS A 48 -0.63 0.10 -3.88
CA HIS A 48 0.58 0.72 -4.42
C HIS A 48 0.26 2.08 -5.05
N ASP A 49 1.29 2.92 -5.20
CA ASP A 49 1.15 4.30 -5.66
C ASP A 49 0.22 5.13 -4.76
N GLY A 50 0.47 5.08 -3.44
CA GLY A 50 -0.33 5.72 -2.40
C GLY A 50 -0.67 7.19 -2.65
N GLN A 51 0.18 7.93 -3.37
CA GLN A 51 -0.09 9.32 -3.74
C GLN A 51 -1.27 9.48 -4.71
N ASN A 52 -1.59 8.45 -5.49
CA ASN A 52 -2.68 8.46 -6.45
C ASN A 52 -4.01 8.00 -5.82
N VAL A 53 -3.98 7.41 -4.62
CA VAL A 53 -5.13 6.66 -4.07
C VAL A 53 -6.24 7.60 -3.56
N PHE A 54 -5.88 8.63 -2.79
CA PHE A 54 -6.86 9.37 -1.97
C PHE A 54 -7.23 10.75 -2.53
N TYR A 55 -6.25 11.58 -2.89
CA TYR A 55 -6.47 12.98 -3.27
C TYR A 55 -5.83 13.33 -4.61
N SER A 56 -6.60 13.99 -5.48
CA SER A 56 -6.16 14.35 -6.84
C SER A 56 -4.98 15.32 -6.84
N SER A 57 -4.87 16.18 -5.83
CA SER A 57 -3.76 17.15 -5.66
C SER A 57 -2.40 16.49 -5.46
N GLU A 58 -2.36 15.22 -5.06
CA GLU A 58 -1.12 14.46 -4.85
C GLU A 58 -0.90 13.41 -5.95
N SER A 59 -1.88 13.24 -6.85
CA SER A 59 -1.80 12.24 -7.92
C SER A 59 -0.87 12.69 -9.03
N PHE A 60 -0.08 11.74 -9.55
CA PHE A 60 0.78 11.95 -10.72
C PHE A 60 0.01 12.48 -11.94
N SER A 61 -1.22 11.99 -12.18
CA SER A 61 -2.03 12.39 -13.34
C SER A 61 -2.92 13.60 -13.09
N GLY A 62 -2.89 14.18 -11.88
CA GLY A 62 -3.87 15.18 -11.44
C GLY A 62 -5.24 14.61 -11.11
N TYR A 63 -5.42 13.28 -11.16
CA TYR A 63 -6.67 12.60 -10.79
C TYR A 63 -6.39 11.42 -9.86
N SER A 64 -7.01 11.42 -8.68
CA SER A 64 -6.96 10.26 -7.78
C SER A 64 -7.76 9.08 -8.32
N TRP A 65 -7.53 7.90 -7.73
CA TRP A 65 -8.29 6.68 -8.00
C TRP A 65 -9.68 6.66 -7.35
N LYS A 66 -10.09 7.77 -6.73
CA LYS A 66 -11.44 7.98 -6.17
C LYS A 66 -11.85 6.90 -5.15
N VAL A 67 -10.91 6.39 -4.36
CA VAL A 67 -11.19 5.35 -3.35
C VAL A 67 -12.15 5.84 -2.27
N ILE A 68 -11.95 7.05 -1.74
CA ILE A 68 -12.87 7.63 -0.74
C ILE A 68 -14.31 7.77 -1.29
N PRO A 69 -14.53 8.38 -2.48
CA PRO A 69 -15.85 8.38 -3.12
C PRO A 69 -16.44 6.98 -3.32
N ALA A 70 -15.65 6.01 -3.79
CA ALA A 70 -16.13 4.65 -4.05
C ALA A 70 -16.65 3.98 -2.78
N ILE A 71 -15.90 4.06 -1.67
CA ILE A 71 -16.31 3.52 -0.36
C ILE A 71 -17.58 4.20 0.14
N LYS A 72 -17.70 5.53 -0.03
CA LYS A 72 -18.88 6.27 0.41
C LYS A 72 -20.14 5.96 -0.40
N GLN A 73 -20.00 5.67 -1.69
CA GLN A 73 -21.12 5.39 -2.60
C GLN A 73 -21.61 3.94 -2.55
N LYS A 74 -20.85 3.05 -1.91
CA LYS A 74 -21.12 1.62 -1.82
C LYS A 74 -21.24 1.17 -0.36
N PRO A 75 -22.39 1.42 0.31
CA PRO A 75 -22.59 1.08 1.72
C PRO A 75 -22.61 -0.44 1.97
N ASP A 76 -22.75 -1.23 0.93
CA ASP A 76 -22.66 -2.69 0.91
C ASP A 76 -21.23 -3.22 1.00
N LEU A 77 -20.21 -2.38 0.73
CA LEU A 77 -18.83 -2.78 0.92
C LEU A 77 -18.52 -3.01 2.41
N PRO A 78 -17.81 -4.09 2.75
CA PRO A 78 -17.30 -4.28 4.10
C PRO A 78 -16.49 -3.08 4.56
N ARG A 79 -16.64 -2.68 5.82
CA ARG A 79 -15.75 -1.68 6.42
C ARG A 79 -14.33 -2.23 6.43
N MET A 80 -13.39 -1.45 5.91
CA MET A 80 -12.01 -1.87 5.71
C MET A 80 -11.05 -0.74 6.03
N ILE A 81 -9.82 -1.10 6.36
CA ILE A 81 -8.69 -0.17 6.41
C ILE A 81 -8.05 -0.16 5.02
N VAL A 82 -7.82 1.02 4.45
CA VAL A 82 -7.08 1.15 3.17
C VAL A 82 -5.71 1.73 3.45
N VAL A 83 -4.66 1.00 3.07
CA VAL A 83 -3.27 1.37 3.25
C VAL A 83 -2.67 1.76 1.91
N GLY A 84 -2.41 3.05 1.68
CA GLY A 84 -1.69 3.53 0.50
C GLY A 84 -0.18 3.56 0.77
N ILE A 85 0.62 2.87 -0.04
CA ILE A 85 2.08 2.89 0.03
C ILE A 85 2.57 3.74 -1.14
N ASP A 86 3.11 4.92 -0.85
CA ASP A 86 3.64 5.80 -1.90
C ASP A 86 4.75 5.07 -2.70
N ASN A 87 4.94 5.44 -3.95
CA ASN A 87 6.08 4.94 -4.73
C ASN A 87 7.35 5.76 -4.49
N GLY A 88 8.49 5.29 -5.02
CA GLY A 88 9.79 5.92 -4.85
C GLY A 88 10.08 7.06 -5.80
N GLY A 89 9.08 7.63 -6.47
CA GLY A 89 9.29 8.64 -7.51
C GLY A 89 10.13 8.06 -8.64
N GLN A 90 11.39 8.48 -8.75
CA GLN A 90 12.33 7.97 -9.75
C GLN A 90 12.65 6.48 -9.54
N ASP A 91 12.70 6.00 -8.29
CA ASP A 91 12.94 4.58 -7.98
C ASP A 91 11.73 3.69 -8.26
N ARG A 92 10.58 4.24 -8.69
CA ARG A 92 9.35 3.46 -8.89
C ARG A 92 9.56 2.30 -9.85
N ILE A 93 10.32 2.51 -10.93
CA ILE A 93 10.60 1.47 -11.92
C ILE A 93 11.40 0.34 -11.27
N ASP A 94 12.43 0.69 -10.50
CA ASP A 94 13.29 -0.27 -9.83
C ASP A 94 12.53 -1.07 -8.76
N GLU A 95 11.78 -0.37 -7.91
CA GLU A 95 11.01 -0.96 -6.82
C GLU A 95 9.87 -1.84 -7.30
N TYR A 96 9.31 -1.58 -8.49
CA TYR A 96 8.17 -2.33 -9.02
C TYR A 96 8.56 -3.35 -10.10
N THR A 97 9.86 -3.52 -10.38
CA THR A 97 10.33 -4.50 -11.37
C THR A 97 11.25 -5.50 -10.67
N PRO A 98 10.82 -6.75 -10.45
CA PRO A 98 11.62 -7.77 -9.76
C PRO A 98 12.90 -8.21 -10.49
N TRP A 99 13.00 -7.94 -11.79
CA TRP A 99 14.13 -8.29 -12.64
C TRP A 99 14.81 -7.03 -13.18
N LYS A 100 16.10 -7.11 -13.48
CA LYS A 100 16.80 -6.05 -14.22
C LYS A 100 16.26 -6.01 -15.65
N ILE A 101 16.04 -4.80 -16.17
CA ILE A 101 15.63 -4.56 -17.55
C ILE A 101 16.90 -4.58 -18.40
N THR A 102 17.07 -5.61 -19.22
CA THR A 102 18.26 -5.79 -20.07
C THR A 102 18.09 -5.23 -21.48
N GLU A 103 16.85 -5.04 -21.92
CA GLU A 103 16.52 -4.42 -23.21
C GLU A 103 15.80 -3.10 -22.94
N SER A 104 16.54 -2.00 -23.08
CA SER A 104 16.06 -0.65 -22.86
C SER A 104 16.55 0.27 -23.98
N PRO A 105 15.76 1.26 -24.43
CA PRO A 105 16.23 2.29 -25.35
C PRO A 105 17.20 3.29 -24.67
N LEU A 106 17.43 3.14 -23.36
CA LEU A 106 18.37 3.96 -22.60
C LEU A 106 19.82 3.46 -22.78
N PRO A 107 20.82 4.34 -22.54
CA PRO A 107 22.22 3.95 -22.48
C PRO A 107 22.49 2.74 -21.58
N GLU A 108 23.44 1.87 -21.97
CA GLU A 108 23.78 0.61 -21.28
C GLU A 108 24.27 0.81 -19.83
N ASP A 109 24.75 2.01 -19.47
CA ASP A 109 25.19 2.37 -18.12
C ASP A 109 24.03 2.70 -17.17
N ILE A 110 22.80 2.82 -17.68
CA ILE A 110 21.60 3.03 -16.87
C ILE A 110 20.96 1.69 -16.53
N GLU A 111 21.24 1.19 -15.32
CA GLU A 111 20.53 0.04 -14.77
C GLU A 111 19.09 0.44 -14.37
N LEU A 112 18.11 -0.33 -14.83
CA LEU A 112 16.71 -0.20 -14.43
C LEU A 112 16.17 -1.53 -13.91
N GLY A 113 15.28 -1.48 -12.93
CA GLY A 113 14.64 -2.66 -12.37
C GLY A 113 15.52 -3.41 -11.38
N GLY A 114 15.03 -4.57 -10.93
CA GLY A 114 15.77 -5.52 -10.12
C GLY A 114 15.61 -5.36 -8.61
N ARG A 115 14.82 -4.38 -8.13
CA ARG A 115 14.62 -4.13 -6.68
C ARG A 115 13.24 -4.53 -6.16
N GLY A 116 12.44 -5.18 -7.00
CA GLY A 116 11.09 -5.60 -6.63
C GLY A 116 11.03 -6.59 -5.46
N ALA A 117 12.04 -7.45 -5.30
CA ALA A 117 12.10 -8.40 -4.20
C ALA A 117 12.31 -7.68 -2.86
N GLU A 118 13.21 -6.71 -2.81
CA GLU A 118 13.53 -5.91 -1.64
C GLU A 118 12.36 -5.01 -1.25
N PHE A 119 11.71 -4.38 -2.24
CA PHE A 119 10.48 -3.62 -1.99
C PHE A 119 9.37 -4.52 -1.43
N ALA A 120 9.15 -5.70 -2.01
CA ALA A 120 8.17 -6.66 -1.48
C ALA A 120 8.52 -7.11 -0.05
N GLU A 121 9.80 -7.32 0.25
CA GLU A 121 10.26 -7.63 1.60
C GLU A 121 9.99 -6.49 2.59
N PHE A 122 10.24 -5.23 2.19
CA PHE A 122 9.88 -4.06 3.01
C PHE A 122 8.39 -4.02 3.33
N VAL A 123 7.53 -4.26 2.34
CA VAL A 123 6.07 -4.32 2.57
C VAL A 123 5.74 -5.43 3.59
N MET A 124 6.42 -6.56 3.50
CA MET A 124 6.15 -7.73 4.35
C MET A 124 6.71 -7.67 5.76
N THR A 125 7.86 -7.06 5.93
CA THR A 125 8.62 -7.10 7.18
C THR A 125 8.54 -5.80 7.95
N ALA A 126 8.20 -4.69 7.29
CA ALA A 126 8.02 -3.39 7.93
C ALA A 126 6.58 -2.90 7.85
N VAL A 127 6.00 -2.80 6.64
CA VAL A 127 4.68 -2.15 6.47
C VAL A 127 3.56 -2.97 7.12
N LYS A 128 3.37 -4.22 6.71
CA LYS A 128 2.29 -5.06 7.24
C LYS A 128 2.39 -5.26 8.76
N PRO A 129 3.56 -5.61 9.35
CA PRO A 129 3.68 -5.75 10.80
C PRO A 129 3.43 -4.44 11.56
N PHE A 130 3.84 -3.30 11.01
CA PHE A 130 3.51 -1.99 11.59
C PHE A 130 1.99 -1.77 11.60
N ILE A 131 1.31 -2.02 10.48
CA ILE A 131 -0.14 -1.83 10.37
C ILE A 131 -0.88 -2.77 11.33
N ASP A 132 -0.53 -4.06 11.35
CA ASP A 132 -1.18 -5.05 12.20
C ASP A 132 -0.97 -4.76 13.71
N LYS A 133 0.15 -4.12 14.07
CA LYS A 133 0.44 -3.73 15.45
C LYS A 133 -0.26 -2.45 15.89
N GLN A 134 -0.36 -1.46 15.00
CA GLN A 134 -0.92 -0.14 15.33
C GLN A 134 -2.43 -0.04 15.13
N TYR A 135 -3.01 -0.91 14.30
CA TYR A 135 -4.42 -0.87 13.93
C TYR A 135 -5.13 -2.20 14.22
N ARG A 136 -6.45 -2.12 14.42
CA ARG A 136 -7.32 -3.29 14.63
C ARG A 136 -7.58 -4.00 13.31
N THR A 137 -6.62 -4.82 12.89
CA THR A 137 -6.66 -5.56 11.63
C THR A 137 -7.14 -7.00 11.83
N LYS A 138 -7.79 -7.56 10.81
CA LYS A 138 -7.84 -9.02 10.61
C LYS A 138 -6.59 -9.41 9.82
N SER A 139 -5.55 -9.86 10.52
CA SER A 139 -4.19 -9.96 9.97
C SER A 139 -3.95 -11.15 9.04
N ASP A 140 -4.91 -12.08 8.93
CA ASP A 140 -4.80 -13.26 8.09
C ASP A 140 -4.92 -12.94 6.59
N LYS A 141 -4.49 -13.90 5.77
CA LYS A 141 -4.44 -13.77 4.31
C LYS A 141 -5.82 -13.63 3.65
N VAL A 142 -6.89 -14.14 4.26
CA VAL A 142 -8.24 -14.10 3.66
C VAL A 142 -8.85 -12.70 3.80
N HIS A 143 -8.40 -11.94 4.80
CA HIS A 143 -8.82 -10.56 5.04
C HIS A 143 -7.81 -9.51 4.57
N THR A 144 -6.81 -9.92 3.79
CA THR A 144 -5.76 -9.04 3.27
C THR A 144 -5.79 -9.04 1.75
N ALA A 145 -5.82 -7.86 1.13
CA ALA A 145 -5.73 -7.70 -0.32
C ALA A 145 -4.61 -6.72 -0.72
N MET A 146 -4.07 -6.89 -1.92
CA MET A 146 -3.17 -5.94 -2.57
C MET A 146 -3.75 -5.45 -3.88
N ILE A 147 -3.58 -4.17 -4.18
CA ILE A 147 -3.98 -3.57 -5.44
C ILE A 147 -2.82 -2.73 -5.96
N GLY A 148 -2.51 -2.88 -7.24
CA GLY A 148 -1.55 -2.06 -7.95
C GLY A 148 -1.96 -1.89 -9.41
N SER A 149 -1.46 -0.83 -10.05
CA SER A 149 -1.73 -0.55 -11.46
C SER A 149 -0.43 -0.49 -12.24
N SER A 150 -0.45 -1.00 -13.48
CA SER A 150 0.74 -1.09 -14.33
C SER A 150 1.88 -1.79 -13.57
N LEU A 151 3.06 -1.17 -13.46
CA LEU A 151 4.19 -1.70 -12.71
C LEU A 151 3.83 -2.07 -11.25
N GLY A 152 2.94 -1.32 -10.60
CA GLY A 152 2.53 -1.63 -9.23
C GLY A 152 1.84 -3.00 -9.08
N GLY A 153 1.34 -3.58 -10.17
CA GLY A 153 0.78 -4.94 -10.18
C GLY A 153 1.83 -6.05 -10.07
N ASN A 154 3.10 -5.77 -10.40
CA ASN A 154 4.18 -6.75 -10.43
C ASN A 154 4.61 -7.23 -9.03
N ILE A 155 4.22 -6.52 -7.97
CA ILE A 155 4.64 -6.81 -6.59
C ILE A 155 3.76 -7.88 -5.93
N TRP A 156 2.49 -7.97 -6.32
CA TRP A 156 1.55 -8.93 -5.76
C TRP A 156 2.03 -10.40 -5.82
N PRO A 157 2.58 -10.91 -6.93
CA PRO A 157 3.08 -12.29 -7.00
C PRO A 157 4.19 -12.59 -5.98
N LEU A 158 5.08 -11.63 -5.72
CA LEU A 158 6.18 -11.76 -4.76
C LEU A 158 5.67 -11.84 -3.32
N TRP A 159 4.58 -11.13 -3.03
CA TRP A 159 3.91 -11.25 -1.73
C TRP A 159 3.42 -12.69 -1.51
N GLY A 160 2.74 -13.28 -2.50
CA GLY A 160 2.24 -14.66 -2.43
C GLY A 160 3.35 -15.70 -2.24
N LEU A 161 4.52 -15.50 -2.84
CA LEU A 161 5.68 -16.38 -2.71
C LEU A 161 6.34 -16.26 -1.32
N ASN A 162 6.50 -15.04 -0.81
CA ASN A 162 7.08 -14.80 0.52
C ASN A 162 6.17 -15.22 1.68
N ILE A 163 4.84 -15.22 1.48
CA ILE A 163 3.88 -15.78 2.45
C ILE A 163 4.14 -17.29 2.66
N LYS A 164 4.55 -18.04 1.62
CA LYS A 164 4.78 -19.48 1.74
C LYS A 164 6.07 -19.83 2.50
N THR A 165 7.10 -18.98 2.45
CA THR A 165 8.42 -19.28 3.04
C THR A 165 8.60 -18.70 4.45
N LYS A 166 7.85 -17.67 4.85
CA LYS A 166 7.98 -17.03 6.19
C LYS A 166 6.84 -17.34 7.16
N LEU A 167 5.85 -18.16 6.79
CA LEU A 167 4.85 -18.76 7.68
C LEU A 167 5.00 -20.28 7.64
N VAL A 168 6.08 -20.77 8.25
CA VAL A 168 6.08 -22.13 8.81
C VAL A 168 5.27 -22.07 10.10
N VAL A 169 4.34 -23.02 10.22
CA VAL A 169 3.38 -23.23 11.32
C VAL A 169 4.01 -23.05 12.70
#